data_AF-A0A7J9ADX4-F1
#
_entry.id   AF-A0A7J9ADX4-F1
#
_cell.length_a   1.000
_cell.length_b   1.000
_cell.length_c   1.000
_cell.angle_alpha   90.00
_cell.angle_beta   90.00
_cell.angle_gamma   90.00
#
_symmetry.space_group_name_H-M   'P 1'
#
loop_
_entity.id
_entity.type
_entity.pdbx_description
1 polymer ?
#
loop_
_entity_poly.entity_id
_entity_poly.type
_entity_poly.pdbx_seq_one_letter_code
_entity_poly.pdbx_strand_id
1 'polypeptide(L)'
;MADRLDWGRNQGTDFVTSPCNLWKGAYHCNTTNLSGCTYNREAEGYCPIVNYSGDLPQWARYFPQANKGGQSSLADYCTYFVAYSDGSCTDTNSARAPDRMLGEVRGSNSRCMASSLVRTGFVRGSVTQGNGCYQHRCVNNSLEVAVDGIWKVCPKSGGPVQFPGFNGELICPAYHELCSTGTVSMSGQCPNSCNFNGDCVNGKCHCFLGFHGHDCSKRSCPSNCNERGKCLPNGVCECENSRTGIDCSTAVCDEQCSLHGGVCDNGVCEFRCSDYAGYTCQNSSTLLSSLSVCKDVLERELSGQHCAPSEASILQQLEEVVVMPNYHRLFPSGARKLFNNVFGSSYCDAAAKRLACW
;
A
#
# COMPACT_ATOMS: atom_id res chain seq x y z
N MET A 1 -16.79 10.10 -16.18
CA MET A 1 -15.68 10.92 -15.64
C MET A 1 -14.64 9.93 -15.13
N ALA A 2 -13.37 10.06 -15.49
CA ALA A 2 -12.32 9.16 -15.02
C ALA A 2 -11.84 9.63 -13.64
N ASP A 3 -11.70 8.72 -12.69
CA ASP A 3 -11.16 9.01 -11.37
C ASP A 3 -9.65 9.29 -11.44
N ARG A 4 -9.15 10.06 -10.47
CA ARG A 4 -7.76 10.54 -10.44
C ARG A 4 -6.85 9.51 -9.77
N LEU A 5 -5.75 9.15 -10.45
CA LEU A 5 -4.68 8.30 -9.94
C LEU A 5 -3.34 9.02 -10.08
N ASP A 6 -2.69 9.32 -8.95
CA ASP A 6 -1.36 9.97 -8.94
C ASP A 6 -0.20 8.94 -8.97
N TRP A 7 -0.49 7.66 -8.75
CA TRP A 7 0.47 6.56 -8.89
C TRP A 7 1.00 6.50 -10.34
N GLY A 8 2.32 6.68 -10.51
CA GLY A 8 2.97 6.68 -11.83
C GLY A 8 2.83 7.98 -12.63
N ARG A 9 2.16 9.01 -12.10
CA ARG A 9 1.91 10.25 -12.84
C ARG A 9 3.21 11.01 -13.13
N ASN A 10 3.45 11.36 -14.40
CA ASN A 10 4.64 12.07 -14.88
C ASN A 10 5.98 11.40 -14.50
N GLN A 11 5.98 10.11 -14.18
CA GLN A 11 7.19 9.36 -13.86
C GLN A 11 7.96 8.90 -15.12
N GLY A 12 7.42 9.23 -16.29
CA GLY A 12 7.96 8.79 -17.55
C GLY A 12 7.73 7.30 -17.76
N THR A 13 8.31 6.82 -18.85
CA THR A 13 8.19 5.45 -19.33
C THR A 13 8.93 4.46 -18.44
N ASP A 14 10.02 4.91 -17.81
CA ASP A 14 10.82 4.09 -16.88
C ASP A 14 9.98 3.53 -15.72
N PHE A 15 8.88 4.20 -15.33
CA PHE A 15 7.99 3.71 -14.29
C PHE A 15 7.33 2.37 -14.63
N VAL A 16 6.99 2.15 -15.89
CA VAL A 16 6.30 0.92 -16.34
C VAL A 16 7.27 -0.11 -16.92
N THR A 17 8.47 0.28 -17.31
CA THR A 17 9.44 -0.62 -17.97
C THR A 17 10.66 -0.98 -17.16
N SER A 18 11.05 -0.14 -16.20
CA SER A 18 12.18 -0.43 -15.33
C SER A 18 11.73 -1.15 -14.07
N PRO A 19 12.57 -2.04 -13.51
CA PRO A 19 12.37 -2.59 -12.18
C PRO A 19 12.06 -1.51 -11.15
N CYS A 20 11.12 -1.79 -10.24
CA CYS A 20 10.60 -0.76 -9.34
C CYS A 20 11.58 -0.23 -8.30
N ASN A 21 12.66 -0.95 -8.03
CA ASN A 21 13.79 -0.41 -7.26
C ASN A 21 14.50 0.77 -7.93
N LEU A 22 14.22 1.06 -9.21
CA LEU A 22 14.72 2.21 -9.94
C LEU A 22 13.70 3.37 -10.02
N TRP A 23 12.50 3.20 -9.47
CA TRP A 23 11.47 4.23 -9.51
C TRP A 23 11.91 5.51 -8.80
N LYS A 24 11.66 6.65 -9.46
CA LYS A 24 11.98 8.00 -8.97
C LYS A 24 10.75 8.64 -8.33
N GLY A 25 10.23 8.07 -7.25
CA GLY A 25 8.97 8.52 -6.65
C GLY A 25 8.98 8.49 -5.13
N ALA A 26 8.17 9.36 -4.52
CA ALA A 26 8.04 9.48 -3.06
C ALA A 26 7.36 8.28 -2.38
N TYR A 27 6.79 7.36 -3.18
CA TYR A 27 5.99 6.25 -2.67
C TYR A 27 6.75 4.91 -2.64
N HIS A 28 7.83 4.79 -3.41
CA HIS A 28 8.73 3.63 -3.34
C HIS A 28 9.58 3.72 -2.07
N CYS A 29 9.85 2.56 -1.47
CA CYS A 29 10.66 2.48 -0.26
C CYS A 29 11.60 1.27 -0.34
N ASN A 30 12.75 1.30 0.33
CA ASN A 30 13.76 0.24 0.27
C ASN A 30 14.34 -0.16 1.63
N THR A 31 13.80 0.39 2.72
CA THR A 31 14.22 0.10 4.09
C THR A 31 13.03 0.09 5.03
N THR A 32 13.04 -0.80 6.01
CA THR A 32 12.03 -0.88 7.08
C THR A 32 12.21 0.19 8.15
N ASN A 33 13.35 0.89 8.16
CA ASN A 33 13.70 1.85 9.21
C ASN A 33 13.09 3.24 9.02
N LEU A 34 12.41 3.47 7.89
CA LEU A 34 11.81 4.75 7.55
C LEU A 34 10.30 4.60 7.42
N SER A 35 9.58 5.55 7.99
CA SER A 35 8.18 5.79 7.69
C SER A 35 8.08 6.72 6.47
N GLY A 36 6.92 6.73 5.82
CA GLY A 36 6.63 7.61 4.71
C GLY A 36 5.15 7.89 4.58
N CYS A 37 4.77 8.45 3.43
CA CYS A 37 3.38 8.71 3.11
C CYS A 37 2.89 7.71 2.07
N THR A 38 1.66 7.24 2.23
CA THR A 38 0.99 6.45 1.20
C THR A 38 0.88 7.23 -0.10
N TYR A 39 0.69 6.53 -1.22
CA TYR A 39 0.65 7.16 -2.54
C TYR A 39 -0.42 8.24 -2.70
N ASN A 40 -1.57 8.05 -2.07
CA ASN A 40 -2.68 9.00 -2.03
C ASN A 40 -2.51 10.06 -0.93
N ARG A 41 -1.44 9.95 -0.12
CA ARG A 41 -1.14 10.82 1.03
C ARG A 41 -2.24 10.85 2.08
N GLU A 42 -3.11 9.85 2.12
CA GLU A 42 -4.21 9.81 3.09
C GLU A 42 -3.79 9.21 4.42
N ALA A 43 -2.64 8.55 4.47
CA ALA A 43 -2.09 8.00 5.69
C ALA A 43 -0.57 8.11 5.74
N GLU A 44 -0.07 8.12 6.96
CA GLU A 44 1.30 7.72 7.26
C GLU A 44 1.43 6.22 7.08
N GLY A 45 2.61 5.77 6.63
CA GLY A 45 2.83 4.39 6.29
C GLY A 45 4.24 3.89 6.58
N TYR A 46 4.37 2.57 6.51
CA TYR A 46 5.64 1.84 6.62
C TYR A 46 6.00 1.18 5.30
N CYS A 47 7.26 0.77 5.20
CA CYS A 47 7.76 -0.03 4.09
C CYS A 47 7.70 -1.52 4.43
N PRO A 48 6.76 -2.30 3.88
CA PRO A 48 6.69 -3.73 4.12
C PRO A 48 7.72 -4.47 3.27
N ILE A 49 8.85 -4.86 3.87
CA ILE A 49 9.87 -5.71 3.25
C ILE A 49 9.81 -7.08 3.89
N VAL A 50 9.63 -8.11 3.06
CA VAL A 50 9.28 -9.46 3.49
C VAL A 50 10.31 -10.47 3.00
N ASN A 51 10.62 -11.48 3.84
CA ASN A 51 11.48 -12.62 3.49
C ASN A 51 10.62 -13.83 3.09
N TYR A 52 10.62 -14.20 1.83
CA TYR A 52 9.90 -15.36 1.34
C TYR A 52 10.61 -16.68 1.69
N SER A 53 9.84 -17.75 1.82
CA SER A 53 10.32 -19.11 2.08
C SER A 53 11.24 -19.65 0.98
N GLY A 54 10.99 -19.20 -0.26
CA GLY A 54 11.82 -19.47 -1.44
C GLY A 54 12.19 -18.19 -2.17
N ASP A 55 13.02 -18.35 -3.20
CA ASP A 55 13.39 -17.22 -4.06
C ASP A 55 12.17 -16.68 -4.81
N LEU A 56 12.10 -15.36 -4.94
CA LEU A 56 11.16 -14.70 -5.84
C LEU A 56 11.51 -15.00 -7.31
N PRO A 57 10.54 -14.87 -8.24
CA PRO A 57 10.82 -14.93 -9.67
C PRO A 57 11.93 -13.95 -10.07
N GLN A 58 12.76 -14.29 -11.07
CA GLN A 58 13.93 -13.47 -11.43
C GLN A 58 13.57 -12.01 -11.75
N TRP A 59 12.41 -11.78 -12.37
CA TRP A 59 11.91 -10.45 -12.70
C TRP A 59 11.48 -9.62 -11.47
N ALA A 60 11.19 -10.28 -10.33
CA ALA A 60 10.72 -9.67 -9.09
C ALA A 60 11.84 -9.51 -8.02
N ARG A 61 13.10 -9.81 -8.36
CA ARG A 61 14.24 -9.74 -7.43
C ARG A 61 14.82 -8.33 -7.40
N TYR A 62 14.28 -7.50 -6.52
CA TYR A 62 14.70 -6.09 -6.39
C TYR A 62 15.77 -5.85 -5.32
N PHE A 63 15.99 -6.84 -4.44
CA PHE A 63 16.94 -6.78 -3.33
C PHE A 63 18.15 -7.70 -3.57
N PRO A 64 19.29 -7.48 -2.87
CA PRO A 64 20.46 -8.36 -2.97
C PRO A 64 20.15 -9.82 -2.63
N GLN A 65 19.23 -10.06 -1.69
CA GLN A 65 18.72 -11.38 -1.37
C GLN A 65 17.57 -11.76 -2.30
N ALA A 66 17.68 -12.90 -2.98
CA ALA A 66 16.70 -13.37 -3.96
C ALA A 66 15.30 -13.68 -3.40
N ASN A 67 15.19 -13.89 -2.08
CA ASN A 67 13.95 -14.13 -1.37
C ASN A 67 13.40 -12.88 -0.65
N LYS A 68 13.87 -11.68 -0.98
CA LYS A 68 13.36 -10.42 -0.40
C LYS A 68 12.60 -9.59 -1.41
N GLY A 69 11.44 -9.07 -0.99
CA GLY A 69 10.61 -8.18 -1.80
C GLY A 69 9.51 -7.51 -0.97
N GLY A 70 8.62 -6.80 -1.66
CA GLY A 70 7.40 -6.23 -1.09
C GLY A 70 6.35 -7.29 -0.77
N GLN A 71 5.35 -6.93 0.05
CA GLN A 71 4.32 -7.85 0.53
C GLN A 71 3.30 -8.28 -0.54
N SER A 72 3.07 -7.45 -1.55
CA SER A 72 1.95 -7.62 -2.49
C SER A 72 2.43 -8.16 -3.84
N SER A 73 1.91 -9.33 -4.23
CA SER A 73 2.13 -9.87 -5.57
C SER A 73 1.37 -9.08 -6.64
N LEU A 74 0.28 -8.40 -6.29
CA LEU A 74 -0.44 -7.48 -7.19
C LEU A 74 0.37 -6.24 -7.55
N ALA A 75 1.34 -5.89 -6.70
CA ALA A 75 2.29 -4.82 -6.96
C ALA A 75 3.62 -5.36 -7.48
N ASP A 76 3.63 -6.52 -8.13
CA ASP A 76 4.84 -7.15 -8.68
C ASP A 76 5.96 -7.34 -7.64
N TYR A 77 5.60 -7.53 -6.36
CA TYR A 77 6.51 -7.57 -5.21
C TYR A 77 7.33 -6.28 -5.00
N CYS A 78 6.88 -5.15 -5.57
CA CYS A 78 7.48 -3.85 -5.35
C CYS A 78 7.21 -3.34 -3.94
N THR A 79 8.20 -2.63 -3.39
CA THR A 79 8.13 -2.04 -2.05
C THR A 79 7.65 -0.60 -2.14
N TYR A 80 6.54 -0.32 -1.47
CA TYR A 80 5.95 1.00 -1.39
C TYR A 80 5.35 1.24 -0.01
N PHE A 81 5.12 2.50 0.35
CA PHE A 81 4.54 2.82 1.65
C PHE A 81 3.08 2.37 1.75
N VAL A 82 2.81 1.50 2.71
CA VAL A 82 1.49 1.00 3.06
C VAL A 82 1.02 1.68 4.34
N ALA A 83 -0.25 2.05 4.41
CA ALA A 83 -0.83 2.76 5.55
C ALA A 83 -0.63 1.96 6.84
N TYR A 84 -0.29 2.65 7.93
CA TYR A 84 -0.56 2.09 9.25
C TYR A 84 -2.06 2.00 9.49
N SER A 85 -2.50 1.01 10.28
CA SER A 85 -3.89 0.88 10.68
C SER A 85 -4.39 2.11 11.44
N ASP A 86 -3.52 2.76 12.22
CA ASP A 86 -3.77 4.00 12.96
C ASP A 86 -3.20 5.26 12.27
N GLY A 87 -2.65 5.12 11.06
CA GLY A 87 -1.89 6.17 10.36
C GLY A 87 -2.73 7.15 9.56
N SER A 88 -4.06 7.01 9.58
CA SER A 88 -4.95 7.85 8.77
C SER A 88 -4.78 9.34 9.11
N CYS A 89 -4.59 10.16 8.08
CA CYS A 89 -4.61 11.61 8.21
C CYS A 89 -6.03 12.17 8.05
N THR A 90 -6.92 11.44 7.39
CA THR A 90 -8.24 11.94 6.97
C THR A 90 -9.37 11.59 7.93
N ASP A 91 -9.27 10.44 8.61
CA ASP A 91 -10.27 9.95 9.56
C ASP A 91 -9.75 10.07 10.99
N THR A 92 -10.48 10.79 11.84
CA THR A 92 -10.10 10.99 13.24
C THR A 92 -10.59 9.88 14.17
N ASN A 93 -11.46 8.98 13.71
CA ASN A 93 -12.07 7.95 14.57
C ASN A 93 -11.16 6.73 14.77
N SER A 94 -10.33 6.42 13.77
CA SER A 94 -9.42 5.26 13.79
C SER A 94 -7.94 5.65 13.77
N ALA A 95 -7.62 6.94 13.82
CA ALA A 95 -6.24 7.42 13.76
C ALA A 95 -5.65 7.72 15.14
N ARG A 96 -4.33 7.58 15.25
CA ARG A 96 -3.56 8.02 16.42
C ARG A 96 -3.71 9.53 16.66
N ALA A 97 -3.59 9.93 17.93
CA ALA A 97 -3.67 11.33 18.31
C ALA A 97 -2.54 12.16 17.65
N PRO A 98 -2.81 13.39 17.18
CA PRO A 98 -1.80 14.24 16.57
C PRO A 98 -0.73 14.73 17.54
N ASP A 99 0.52 14.64 17.09
CA ASP A 99 1.65 15.18 17.83
C ASP A 99 1.75 16.69 17.63
N ARG A 100 1.26 17.42 18.64
CA ARG A 100 1.29 18.90 18.67
C ARG A 100 2.70 19.49 18.72
N MET A 101 3.70 18.71 19.13
CA MET A 101 5.11 19.14 19.12
C MET A 101 5.69 19.11 17.72
N LEU A 102 5.09 18.35 16.80
CA LEU A 102 5.45 18.29 15.38
C LEU A 102 4.49 19.09 14.49
N GLY A 103 3.51 19.74 15.11
CA GLY A 103 2.52 20.59 14.45
C GLY A 103 1.47 19.82 13.65
N GLU A 104 1.25 18.54 13.98
CA GLU A 104 0.31 17.68 13.26
C GLU A 104 -1.15 18.04 13.51
N VAL A 105 -1.98 17.80 12.49
CA VAL A 105 -3.44 17.87 12.57
C VAL A 105 -4.04 16.77 11.69
N ARG A 106 -5.08 16.09 12.19
CA ARG A 106 -5.85 15.09 11.44
C ARG A 106 -7.28 15.58 11.19
N GLY A 107 -7.84 15.18 10.05
CA GLY A 107 -9.18 15.57 9.60
C GLY A 107 -9.32 15.44 8.08
N SER A 108 -10.54 15.61 7.55
CA SER A 108 -10.85 15.37 6.13
C SER A 108 -9.93 16.11 5.14
N ASN A 109 -9.47 17.30 5.51
CA ASN A 109 -8.56 18.14 4.71
C ASN A 109 -7.07 17.95 5.06
N SER A 110 -6.72 16.97 5.88
CA SER A 110 -5.33 16.64 6.21
C SER A 110 -4.76 15.58 5.27
N ARG A 111 -3.48 15.70 4.96
CA ARG A 111 -2.72 14.75 4.14
C ARG A 111 -1.32 14.55 4.71
N CYS A 112 -0.74 13.39 4.46
CA CYS A 112 0.60 13.03 4.88
C CYS A 112 1.65 13.79 4.05
N MET A 113 2.60 14.39 4.76
CA MET A 113 3.75 15.08 4.18
C MET A 113 5.02 14.70 4.93
N ALA A 114 6.15 14.67 4.23
CA ALA A 114 7.44 14.53 4.89
C ALA A 114 7.75 15.79 5.69
N SER A 115 8.29 15.62 6.90
CA SER A 115 8.45 16.70 7.86
C SER A 115 9.61 16.43 8.82
N SER A 116 10.43 17.45 9.03
CA SER A 116 11.41 17.51 10.11
C SER A 116 10.98 18.53 11.19
N LEU A 117 9.73 19.00 11.16
CA LEU A 117 9.26 20.02 12.08
C LEU A 117 9.32 19.56 13.53
N VAL A 118 9.84 20.42 14.39
CA VAL A 118 9.84 20.27 15.86
C VAL A 118 9.62 21.64 16.47
N ARG A 119 8.67 21.78 17.39
CA ARG A 119 8.39 23.05 18.07
C ARG A 119 9.64 23.58 18.75
N THR A 120 9.91 24.88 18.60
CA THR A 120 11.08 25.53 19.20
C THR A 120 11.09 25.29 20.71
N GLY A 121 12.25 24.88 21.25
CA GLY A 121 12.42 24.48 22.65
C GLY A 121 12.30 22.98 22.90
N PHE A 122 11.90 22.20 21.90
CA PHE A 122 11.87 20.73 21.96
C PHE A 122 12.89 20.12 21.01
N VAL A 123 13.34 18.91 21.35
CA VAL A 123 14.22 18.09 20.51
C VAL A 123 13.49 16.82 20.13
N ARG A 124 13.63 16.40 18.86
CA ARG A 124 13.11 15.12 18.41
C ARG A 124 14.08 14.03 18.85
N GLY A 125 13.57 12.97 19.47
CA GLY A 125 14.39 11.82 19.87
C GLY A 125 15.03 11.09 18.69
N SER A 126 14.46 11.23 17.49
CA SER A 126 15.05 10.75 16.23
C SER A 126 15.48 11.94 15.35
N VAL A 127 16.68 11.85 14.79
CA VAL A 127 17.26 12.81 13.84
C VAL A 127 16.85 12.55 12.38
N THR A 128 16.14 11.45 12.08
CA THR A 128 15.67 11.17 10.73
C THR A 128 14.47 12.06 10.36
N GLN A 129 14.44 12.52 9.11
CA GLN A 129 13.28 13.21 8.54
C GLN A 129 12.09 12.26 8.60
N GLY A 130 11.03 12.68 9.29
CA GLY A 130 9.83 11.88 9.47
C GLY A 130 8.74 12.28 8.47
N ASN A 131 7.53 11.87 8.79
CA ASN A 131 6.30 12.32 8.14
C ASN A 131 5.28 12.66 9.21
N GLY A 132 4.23 13.35 8.80
CA GLY A 132 3.12 13.69 9.66
C GLY A 132 1.91 14.16 8.85
N CYS A 133 0.78 14.29 9.54
CA CYS A 133 -0.47 14.74 8.95
C CYS A 133 -0.63 16.26 9.07
N TYR A 134 -0.84 16.93 7.93
CA TYR A 134 -0.98 18.38 7.88
C TYR A 134 -2.17 18.79 7.02
N GLN A 135 -2.87 19.84 7.46
CA GLN A 135 -4.01 20.37 6.71
C GLN A 135 -3.54 21.01 5.41
N HIS A 136 -4.35 20.89 4.37
CA HIS A 136 -4.14 21.57 3.10
C HIS A 136 -5.42 22.21 2.58
N ARG A 137 -5.26 23.17 1.67
CA ARG A 137 -6.33 23.74 0.86
C ARG A 137 -5.82 24.16 -0.50
N CYS A 138 -6.72 24.16 -1.47
CA CYS A 138 -6.44 24.58 -2.84
C CYS A 138 -7.17 25.90 -3.11
N VAL A 139 -6.42 26.99 -3.20
CA VAL A 139 -6.97 28.35 -3.38
C VAL A 139 -6.27 29.00 -4.56
N ASN A 140 -7.02 29.54 -5.52
CA ASN A 140 -6.48 30.30 -6.66
C ASN A 140 -5.33 29.58 -7.41
N ASN A 141 -5.48 28.29 -7.74
CA ASN A 141 -4.42 27.47 -8.35
C ASN A 141 -3.11 27.37 -7.54
N SER A 142 -3.18 27.59 -6.23
CA SER A 142 -2.08 27.38 -5.29
C SER A 142 -2.48 26.35 -4.25
N LEU A 143 -1.50 25.53 -3.87
CA LEU A 143 -1.60 24.61 -2.74
C LEU A 143 -1.11 25.36 -1.52
N GLU A 144 -1.92 25.40 -0.46
CA GLU A 144 -1.52 25.92 0.84
C GLU A 144 -1.60 24.82 1.88
N VAL A 145 -0.67 24.84 2.83
CA VAL A 145 -0.59 23.88 3.94
C VAL A 145 -0.49 24.62 5.26
N ALA A 146 -1.04 24.02 6.32
CA ALA A 146 -1.10 24.65 7.64
C ALA A 146 -0.34 23.86 8.70
N VAL A 147 0.38 24.62 9.55
CA VAL A 147 1.01 24.14 10.78
C VAL A 147 0.62 25.11 11.89
N ASP A 148 0.04 24.59 12.97
CA ASP A 148 -0.38 25.36 14.14
C ASP A 148 -1.31 26.56 13.78
N GLY A 149 -2.21 26.35 12.82
CA GLY A 149 -3.15 27.37 12.33
C GLY A 149 -2.55 28.40 11.35
N ILE A 150 -1.24 28.36 11.09
CA ILE A 150 -0.56 29.25 10.15
C ILE A 150 -0.55 28.61 8.76
N TRP A 151 -1.13 29.30 7.78
CA TRP A 151 -1.15 28.85 6.38
C TRP A 151 0.05 29.39 5.60
N LYS A 152 0.68 28.52 4.80
CA LYS A 152 1.74 28.90 3.85
C LYS A 152 1.50 28.30 2.47
N VAL A 153 1.85 29.06 1.45
CA VAL A 153 1.80 28.63 0.05
C VAL A 153 2.96 27.68 -0.25
N CYS A 154 2.65 26.53 -0.84
CA CYS A 154 3.64 25.56 -1.30
C CYS A 154 4.20 25.93 -2.68
N PRO A 155 5.49 25.65 -2.95
CA PRO A 155 6.03 25.69 -4.31
C PRO A 155 5.25 24.79 -5.27
N LYS A 156 5.05 25.22 -6.51
CA LYS A 156 4.23 24.49 -7.49
C LYS A 156 4.76 23.07 -7.79
N SER A 157 6.08 22.90 -7.81
CA SER A 157 6.77 21.60 -7.98
C SER A 157 6.90 20.79 -6.69
N GLY A 158 6.42 21.31 -5.56
CA GLY A 158 6.73 20.78 -4.23
C GLY A 158 8.10 21.25 -3.74
N GLY A 159 8.38 21.03 -2.46
CA GLY A 159 9.63 21.44 -1.83
C GLY A 159 9.47 21.93 -0.39
N PRO A 160 10.58 22.30 0.26
CA PRO A 160 10.59 22.66 1.67
C PRO A 160 9.92 24.00 1.96
N VAL A 161 9.20 24.06 3.07
CA VAL A 161 8.59 25.26 3.66
C VAL A 161 8.82 25.25 5.16
N GLN A 162 9.35 26.34 5.71
CA GLN A 162 9.55 26.50 7.15
C GLN A 162 8.36 27.18 7.81
N PHE A 163 8.16 26.98 9.11
CA PHE A 163 7.09 27.61 9.89
C PHE A 163 7.65 28.33 11.14
N PRO A 164 7.13 29.51 11.49
CA PRO A 164 7.57 30.21 12.69
C PRO A 164 7.21 29.42 13.94
N GLY A 165 8.10 29.40 14.94
CA GLY A 165 7.91 28.61 16.17
C GLY A 165 8.25 27.12 16.02
N PHE A 166 8.75 26.70 14.86
CA PHE A 166 9.25 25.36 14.60
C PHE A 166 10.66 25.40 14.01
N ASN A 167 11.50 24.47 14.45
CA ASN A 167 12.76 24.13 13.80
C ASN A 167 12.48 23.10 12.70
N GLY A 168 13.31 23.09 11.65
CA GLY A 168 13.16 22.16 10.51
C GLY A 168 12.22 22.69 9.42
N GLU A 169 11.70 21.77 8.61
CA GLU A 169 10.92 22.08 7.42
C GLU A 169 9.83 21.05 7.16
N LEU A 170 8.73 21.52 6.58
CA LEU A 170 7.70 20.69 5.98
C LEU A 170 7.97 20.58 4.49
N ILE A 171 7.98 19.37 3.94
CA ILE A 171 8.16 19.16 2.51
C ILE A 171 6.79 19.11 1.85
N CYS A 172 6.40 20.23 1.22
CA CYS A 172 5.18 20.30 0.44
C CYS A 172 5.23 19.33 -0.74
N PRO A 173 4.12 18.62 -1.03
CA PRO A 173 3.99 17.90 -2.28
C PRO A 173 3.86 18.88 -3.45
N ALA A 174 4.01 18.36 -4.67
CA ALA A 174 3.71 19.16 -5.84
C ALA A 174 2.23 19.53 -5.87
N TYR A 175 1.90 20.72 -6.39
CA TYR A 175 0.52 21.22 -6.48
C TYR A 175 -0.43 20.17 -7.05
N HIS A 176 0.05 19.43 -8.05
CA HIS A 176 -0.77 18.47 -8.76
C HIS A 176 -1.12 17.21 -7.99
N GLU A 177 -0.41 16.90 -6.90
CA GLU A 177 -0.68 15.73 -6.04
C GLU A 177 -1.85 15.98 -5.09
N LEU A 178 -2.25 17.24 -4.85
CA LEU A 178 -3.38 17.56 -3.97
C LEU A 178 -4.47 18.38 -4.67
N CYS A 179 -4.14 19.22 -5.65
CA CYS A 179 -5.05 20.26 -6.15
C CYS A 179 -5.46 20.19 -7.64
N SER A 180 -4.95 19.25 -8.45
CA SER A 180 -5.20 19.27 -9.91
C SER A 180 -6.64 18.92 -10.34
N THR A 181 -7.12 19.73 -11.29
CA THR A 181 -8.12 19.45 -12.34
C THR A 181 -7.38 19.21 -13.69
N GLY A 182 -8.00 18.49 -14.64
CA GLY A 182 -7.32 17.61 -15.60
C GLY A 182 -6.54 18.16 -16.82
N THR A 183 -5.85 17.20 -17.45
CA THR A 183 -5.17 17.13 -18.78
C THR A 183 -3.68 17.51 -18.90
N VAL A 184 -2.88 16.57 -19.41
CA VAL A 184 -1.52 16.78 -19.98
C VAL A 184 -1.44 15.98 -21.29
N SER A 185 -0.90 16.60 -22.35
CA SER A 185 -0.69 16.03 -23.69
C SER A 185 0.82 15.97 -23.97
N MET A 186 1.32 14.88 -24.58
CA MET A 186 2.74 14.69 -24.93
C MET A 186 2.86 14.28 -26.40
N SER A 187 3.76 14.92 -27.16
CA SER A 187 3.95 14.73 -28.61
C SER A 187 5.34 14.19 -28.95
N GLY A 188 5.37 13.02 -29.60
CA GLY A 188 6.50 12.47 -30.37
C GLY A 188 5.98 11.30 -31.20
N GLN A 189 6.08 11.36 -32.53
CA GLN A 189 5.56 10.29 -33.41
C GLN A 189 6.55 9.12 -33.48
N CYS A 190 6.12 7.96 -33.00
CA CYS A 190 6.82 6.68 -33.17
C CYS A 190 6.11 5.79 -34.20
N PRO A 191 6.82 4.81 -34.79
CA PRO A 191 6.22 3.84 -35.70
C PRO A 191 5.05 3.14 -35.01
N ASN A 192 3.85 3.29 -35.58
CA ASN A 192 2.59 2.74 -35.08
C ASN A 192 2.32 3.00 -33.59
N SER A 193 2.84 4.10 -33.03
CA SER A 193 2.76 4.38 -31.58
C SER A 193 3.28 3.23 -30.72
N CYS A 194 4.28 2.49 -31.22
CA CYS A 194 4.82 1.29 -30.59
C CYS A 194 3.77 0.22 -30.28
N ASN A 195 2.66 0.21 -31.04
CA ASN A 195 1.47 -0.62 -30.82
C ASN A 195 0.97 -0.61 -29.36
N PHE A 196 1.29 0.44 -28.59
CA PHE A 196 1.04 0.53 -27.16
C PHE A 196 1.69 -0.58 -26.31
N ASN A 197 2.67 -1.31 -26.88
CA ASN A 197 3.40 -2.41 -26.24
C ASN A 197 4.88 -2.06 -25.99
N GLY A 198 5.19 -0.77 -25.98
CA GLY A 198 6.53 -0.25 -25.79
C GLY A 198 6.53 1.26 -25.80
N ASP A 199 7.65 1.81 -25.39
CA ASP A 199 7.82 3.25 -25.23
C ASP A 199 8.39 3.89 -26.46
N CYS A 200 7.82 5.04 -26.82
CA CYS A 200 8.36 5.91 -27.85
C CYS A 200 9.46 6.82 -27.27
N VAL A 201 10.72 6.44 -27.45
CA VAL A 201 11.86 7.26 -27.02
C VAL A 201 12.65 7.69 -28.26
N ASN A 202 12.71 9.01 -28.49
CA ASN A 202 13.43 9.60 -29.64
C ASN A 202 13.05 9.00 -31.01
N GLY A 203 11.76 8.69 -31.22
CA GLY A 203 11.27 8.11 -32.48
C GLY A 203 11.52 6.61 -32.64
N LYS A 204 12.01 5.93 -31.60
CA LYS A 204 12.24 4.47 -31.57
C LYS A 204 11.42 3.81 -30.48
N CYS A 205 10.93 2.60 -30.74
CA CYS A 205 10.20 1.82 -29.75
C CYS A 205 11.11 0.98 -28.86
N HIS A 206 10.89 1.08 -27.55
CA HIS A 206 11.48 0.25 -26.51
C HIS A 206 10.41 -0.68 -25.95
N CYS A 207 10.43 -1.95 -26.36
CA CYS A 207 9.30 -2.86 -26.10
C CYS A 207 9.24 -3.37 -24.66
N PHE A 208 8.02 -3.53 -24.14
CA PHE A 208 7.77 -4.15 -22.84
C PHE A 208 8.20 -5.63 -22.85
N LEU A 209 8.39 -6.21 -21.66
CA LEU A 209 8.82 -7.62 -21.53
C LEU A 209 7.89 -8.55 -22.32
N GLY A 210 8.48 -9.45 -23.11
CA GLY A 210 7.75 -10.35 -24.01
C GLY A 210 7.38 -9.74 -25.36
N PHE A 211 7.48 -8.42 -25.55
CA PHE A 211 7.28 -7.75 -26.83
C PHE A 211 8.61 -7.40 -27.49
N HIS A 212 8.63 -7.38 -28.82
CA HIS A 212 9.80 -7.11 -29.63
C HIS A 212 9.42 -6.64 -31.04
N GLY A 213 10.43 -6.28 -31.83
CA GLY A 213 10.26 -5.68 -33.16
C GLY A 213 10.38 -4.17 -33.15
N HIS A 214 10.39 -3.57 -34.34
CA HIS A 214 10.62 -2.12 -34.51
C HIS A 214 9.51 -1.24 -33.92
N ASP A 215 8.30 -1.78 -33.82
CA ASP A 215 7.09 -1.13 -33.31
C ASP A 215 6.41 -1.94 -32.19
N CYS A 216 7.10 -2.91 -31.59
CA CYS A 216 6.58 -3.77 -30.51
C CYS A 216 5.32 -4.58 -30.86
N SER A 217 5.08 -4.83 -32.14
CA SER A 217 3.97 -5.66 -32.62
C SER A 217 4.19 -7.16 -32.40
N LYS A 218 5.44 -7.62 -32.22
CA LYS A 218 5.76 -9.04 -32.08
C LYS A 218 5.84 -9.42 -30.62
N ARG A 219 5.37 -10.64 -30.30
CA ARG A 219 5.36 -11.15 -28.93
C ARG A 219 5.92 -12.57 -28.87
N SER A 220 6.66 -12.87 -27.82
CA SER A 220 7.18 -14.20 -27.48
C SER A 220 6.91 -14.47 -26.01
N CYS A 221 6.73 -15.75 -25.66
CA CYS A 221 6.52 -16.13 -24.27
C CYS A 221 7.80 -15.90 -23.46
N PRO A 222 7.74 -15.07 -22.39
CA PRO A 222 8.89 -14.87 -21.52
C PRO A 222 9.26 -16.20 -20.85
N SER A 223 10.56 -16.50 -20.79
CA SER A 223 11.12 -17.69 -20.11
C SER A 223 10.43 -19.02 -20.46
N ASN A 224 9.87 -19.15 -21.67
CA ASN A 224 9.08 -20.31 -22.09
C ASN A 224 7.98 -20.70 -21.09
N CYS A 225 7.29 -19.69 -20.51
CA CYS A 225 6.26 -19.88 -19.49
C CYS A 225 6.75 -20.65 -18.24
N ASN A 226 8.04 -20.55 -17.94
CA ASN A 226 8.73 -21.25 -16.84
C ASN A 226 8.46 -22.76 -16.79
N GLU A 227 8.15 -23.38 -17.94
CA GLU A 227 7.76 -24.80 -18.02
C GLU A 227 6.53 -25.15 -17.15
N ARG A 228 5.74 -24.14 -16.79
CA ARG A 228 4.53 -24.22 -15.94
C ARG A 228 3.29 -23.69 -16.65
N GLY A 229 3.33 -23.74 -17.98
CA GLY A 229 2.30 -23.24 -18.85
C GLY A 229 2.63 -23.53 -20.31
N LYS A 230 1.65 -23.31 -21.17
CA LYS A 230 1.79 -23.48 -22.61
C LYS A 230 2.00 -22.13 -23.28
N CYS A 231 3.05 -22.02 -24.09
CA CYS A 231 3.25 -20.86 -24.93
C CYS A 231 2.28 -20.89 -26.13
N LEU A 232 1.38 -19.92 -26.20
CA LEU A 232 0.45 -19.80 -27.32
C LEU A 232 1.10 -19.11 -28.54
N PRO A 233 0.59 -19.32 -29.77
CA PRO A 233 1.16 -18.74 -30.98
C PRO A 233 1.22 -17.20 -31.02
N ASN A 234 0.42 -16.54 -30.19
CA ASN A 234 0.41 -15.07 -30.03
C ASN A 234 1.39 -14.58 -28.94
N GLY A 235 2.28 -15.44 -28.43
CA GLY A 235 3.28 -15.10 -27.42
C GLY A 235 2.73 -14.89 -26.01
N VAL A 236 1.51 -15.38 -25.72
CA VAL A 236 0.89 -15.35 -24.39
C VAL A 236 1.06 -16.70 -23.72
N CYS A 237 1.38 -16.72 -22.43
CA CYS A 237 1.42 -17.93 -21.64
C CYS A 237 0.03 -18.31 -21.12
N GLU A 238 -0.41 -19.53 -21.43
CA GLU A 238 -1.55 -20.19 -20.80
C GLU A 238 -1.03 -21.00 -19.60
N CYS A 239 -1.18 -20.45 -18.39
CA CYS A 239 -0.61 -21.06 -17.18
C CYS A 239 -1.39 -22.29 -16.71
N GLU A 240 -0.67 -23.22 -16.08
CA GLU A 240 -1.28 -24.34 -15.37
C GLU A 240 -2.15 -23.86 -14.20
N ASN A 241 -3.12 -24.69 -13.79
CA ASN A 241 -3.93 -24.43 -12.60
C ASN A 241 -3.02 -24.21 -11.39
N SER A 242 -3.24 -23.11 -10.64
CA SER A 242 -2.40 -22.59 -9.54
C SER A 242 -1.21 -21.69 -9.94
N ARG A 243 -1.02 -21.36 -11.22
CA ARG A 243 0.00 -20.42 -11.68
C ARG A 243 -0.60 -19.19 -12.39
N THR A 244 0.09 -18.06 -12.28
CA THR A 244 -0.30 -16.77 -12.87
C THR A 244 0.95 -15.95 -13.23
N GLY A 245 0.73 -14.75 -13.77
CA GLY A 245 1.78 -13.86 -14.27
C GLY A 245 2.12 -14.10 -15.74
N ILE A 246 2.87 -13.17 -16.32
CA ILE A 246 3.19 -13.14 -17.76
C ILE A 246 4.04 -14.33 -18.23
N ASP A 247 4.68 -15.04 -17.30
CA ASP A 247 5.57 -16.17 -17.53
C ASP A 247 5.21 -17.40 -16.69
N CYS A 248 4.06 -17.42 -16.00
CA CYS A 248 3.60 -18.51 -15.13
C CYS A 248 4.52 -18.85 -13.95
N SER A 249 5.45 -17.97 -13.57
CA SER A 249 6.31 -18.19 -12.39
C SER A 249 5.58 -17.99 -11.06
N THR A 250 4.55 -17.15 -11.02
CA THR A 250 3.85 -16.77 -9.77
C THR A 250 2.81 -17.80 -9.39
N ALA A 251 2.80 -18.24 -8.13
CA ALA A 251 1.71 -19.08 -7.60
C ALA A 251 0.45 -18.22 -7.37
N VAL A 252 -0.72 -18.78 -7.69
CA VAL A 252 -2.00 -18.10 -7.43
C VAL A 252 -2.30 -18.11 -5.93
N CYS A 253 -2.52 -16.93 -5.37
CA CYS A 253 -3.19 -16.76 -4.09
C CYS A 253 -4.56 -16.10 -4.32
N ASP A 254 -5.47 -16.22 -3.34
CA ASP A 254 -6.70 -15.42 -3.32
C ASP A 254 -6.32 -13.94 -3.46
N GLU A 255 -6.92 -13.21 -4.40
CA GLU A 255 -6.66 -11.77 -4.60
C GLU A 255 -6.96 -10.96 -3.33
N GLN A 256 -7.88 -11.45 -2.51
CA GLN A 256 -8.18 -10.87 -1.21
C GLN A 256 -7.01 -10.98 -0.22
N CYS A 257 -6.01 -11.82 -0.49
CA CYS A 257 -4.80 -11.88 0.32
C CYS A 257 -4.05 -10.54 0.27
N SER A 258 -3.61 -10.11 -0.91
CA SER A 258 -2.85 -8.88 -1.07
C SER A 258 -3.68 -7.60 -0.84
N LEU A 259 -4.98 -7.64 -1.12
CA LEU A 259 -5.90 -6.51 -0.84
C LEU A 259 -6.09 -6.26 0.66
N HIS A 260 -5.93 -7.29 1.49
CA HIS A 260 -6.11 -7.21 2.95
C HIS A 260 -4.76 -7.29 3.71
N GLY A 261 -3.64 -6.97 3.06
CA GLY A 261 -2.32 -6.91 3.72
C GLY A 261 -1.65 -8.26 3.96
N GLY A 262 -2.18 -9.35 3.42
CA GLY A 262 -1.55 -10.67 3.42
C GLY A 262 -0.42 -10.79 2.39
N VAL A 263 0.55 -11.64 2.71
CA VAL A 263 1.70 -12.00 1.87
C VAL A 263 1.39 -13.32 1.16
N CYS A 264 1.51 -13.33 -0.17
CA CYS A 264 1.40 -14.57 -0.94
C CYS A 264 2.78 -15.25 -1.03
N ASP A 265 3.03 -16.24 -0.18
CA ASP A 265 4.25 -17.06 -0.21
C ASP A 265 3.95 -18.42 -0.85
N ASN A 266 4.38 -18.60 -2.10
CA ASN A 266 4.23 -19.85 -2.86
C ASN A 266 2.79 -20.43 -2.92
N GLY A 267 1.78 -19.56 -3.03
CA GLY A 267 0.37 -19.97 -3.10
C GLY A 267 -0.29 -20.12 -1.74
N VAL A 268 0.44 -19.89 -0.65
CA VAL A 268 -0.09 -19.79 0.71
C VAL A 268 -0.24 -18.32 1.07
N CYS A 269 -1.45 -17.93 1.48
CA CYS A 269 -1.66 -16.59 2.02
C CYS A 269 -1.25 -16.58 3.50
N GLU A 270 -0.20 -15.83 3.82
CA GLU A 270 0.30 -15.62 5.16
C GLU A 270 0.04 -14.19 5.61
N PHE A 271 -0.62 -14.02 6.75
CA PHE A 271 -0.68 -12.74 7.43
C PHE A 271 0.52 -12.67 8.38
N ARG A 272 1.44 -11.74 8.12
CA ARG A 272 2.65 -11.58 8.94
C ARG A 272 2.48 -10.36 9.84
N CYS A 273 2.58 -10.56 11.15
CA CYS A 273 2.61 -9.47 12.13
C CYS A 273 3.68 -8.44 11.74
N SER A 274 3.32 -7.16 11.64
CA SER A 274 4.30 -6.09 11.54
C SER A 274 4.75 -5.71 12.95
N ASP A 275 6.03 -5.98 13.28
CA ASP A 275 6.66 -5.57 14.54
C ASP A 275 6.50 -4.07 14.82
N TYR A 276 6.30 -3.26 13.78
CA TYR A 276 6.18 -1.81 13.87
C TYR A 276 4.83 -1.35 14.44
N ALA A 277 3.77 -2.12 14.27
CA ALA A 277 2.43 -1.73 14.69
C ALA A 277 2.09 -2.24 16.12
N GLY A 278 3.06 -2.84 16.83
CA GLY A 278 2.87 -3.39 18.18
C GLY A 278 2.03 -4.67 18.23
N TYR A 279 1.71 -5.24 17.06
CA TYR A 279 1.01 -6.52 16.93
C TYR A 279 2.05 -7.63 17.05
N THR A 280 1.81 -8.58 17.94
CA THR A 280 2.66 -9.76 18.09
C THR A 280 1.86 -11.00 17.75
N CYS A 281 2.54 -11.96 17.13
CA CYS A 281 1.93 -13.23 16.78
C CYS A 281 1.86 -14.06 18.08
N GLN A 282 0.66 -14.17 18.65
CA GLN A 282 0.40 -14.85 19.92
C GLN A 282 -0.29 -16.18 19.69
N ASN A 283 -0.10 -17.13 20.61
CA ASN A 283 -0.85 -18.37 20.57
C ASN A 283 -2.32 -18.08 20.90
N SER A 284 -3.26 -18.62 20.14
CA SER A 284 -4.70 -18.46 20.34
C SER A 284 -5.17 -18.92 21.73
N SER A 285 -4.41 -19.77 22.43
CA SER A 285 -4.65 -20.11 23.83
C SER A 285 -4.51 -18.93 24.82
N THR A 286 -3.91 -17.80 24.43
CA THR A 286 -3.78 -16.58 25.27
C THR A 286 -4.91 -15.57 25.06
N LEU A 287 -5.88 -15.86 24.20
CA LEU A 287 -7.03 -14.99 23.96
C LEU A 287 -7.88 -14.79 25.20
N LEU A 288 -8.33 -13.56 25.44
CA LEU A 288 -9.30 -13.29 26.50
C LEU A 288 -10.59 -14.05 26.22
N SER A 289 -11.14 -14.65 27.27
CA SER A 289 -12.44 -15.34 27.24
C SER A 289 -13.61 -14.42 26.89
N SER A 290 -13.41 -13.10 26.89
CA SER A 290 -14.41 -12.07 26.59
C SER A 290 -14.55 -11.70 25.11
N LEU A 291 -13.66 -12.16 24.23
CA LEU A 291 -13.77 -11.91 22.78
C LEU A 291 -14.89 -12.74 22.17
N SER A 292 -15.86 -12.08 21.53
CA SER A 292 -17.10 -12.70 21.07
C SER A 292 -17.10 -13.07 19.58
N VAL A 293 -16.36 -12.31 18.75
CA VAL A 293 -16.41 -12.43 17.27
C VAL A 293 -15.23 -13.21 16.67
N CYS A 294 -14.18 -13.53 17.44
CA CYS A 294 -12.96 -14.14 16.89
C CYS A 294 -12.54 -15.48 17.52
N LYS A 295 -13.12 -15.87 18.66
CA LYS A 295 -12.64 -16.99 19.48
C LYS A 295 -12.59 -18.33 18.73
N ASP A 296 -13.68 -18.71 18.07
CA ASP A 296 -13.84 -20.02 17.42
C ASP A 296 -12.96 -20.19 16.16
N VAL A 297 -12.46 -19.08 15.61
CA VAL A 297 -11.62 -19.04 14.40
C VAL A 297 -10.14 -19.07 14.76
N LEU A 298 -9.75 -18.36 15.82
CA LEU A 298 -8.35 -18.32 16.27
C LEU A 298 -7.94 -19.68 16.86
N GLU A 299 -8.87 -20.43 17.47
CA GLU A 299 -8.65 -21.81 17.92
C GLU A 299 -8.49 -22.83 16.76
N ARG A 300 -8.89 -22.48 15.52
CA ARG A 300 -8.94 -23.40 14.37
C ARG A 300 -7.82 -23.26 13.35
N GLU A 301 -6.93 -22.26 13.46
CA GLU A 301 -5.77 -22.20 12.57
C GLU A 301 -4.76 -23.32 12.90
N LEU A 302 -4.22 -23.96 11.87
CA LEU A 302 -3.32 -25.13 11.99
C LEU A 302 -2.05 -24.86 12.82
N SER A 303 -1.70 -23.58 13.05
CA SER A 303 -0.59 -23.16 13.91
C SER A 303 -1.04 -22.66 15.30
N GLY A 304 -2.35 -22.41 15.50
CA GLY A 304 -2.91 -21.88 16.73
C GLY A 304 -2.32 -20.52 17.13
N GLN A 305 -2.03 -19.65 16.15
CA GLN A 305 -1.48 -18.32 16.39
C GLN A 305 -2.35 -17.23 15.75
N HIS A 306 -2.34 -16.01 16.30
CA HIS A 306 -3.05 -14.85 15.80
C HIS A 306 -2.22 -13.57 15.92
N CYS A 307 -2.47 -12.63 15.00
CA CYS A 307 -1.85 -11.31 14.98
C CYS A 307 -2.80 -10.32 15.67
N ALA A 308 -2.43 -9.84 16.86
CA ALA A 308 -3.21 -8.87 17.63
C ALA A 308 -2.28 -7.96 18.46
N PRO A 309 -2.76 -6.77 18.88
CA PRO A 309 -2.08 -6.00 19.91
C PRO A 309 -1.91 -6.87 21.15
N SER A 310 -0.73 -6.83 21.77
CA SER A 310 -0.47 -7.67 22.94
C SER A 310 -1.23 -7.23 24.20
N GLU A 311 -1.77 -6.00 24.20
CA GLU A 311 -2.53 -5.44 25.30
C GLU A 311 -4.03 -5.74 25.17
N ALA A 312 -4.59 -6.40 26.19
CA ALA A 312 -5.99 -6.80 26.27
C ALA A 312 -7.00 -5.65 26.06
N SER A 313 -6.67 -4.46 26.58
CA SER A 313 -7.46 -3.24 26.48
C SER A 313 -7.60 -2.76 25.04
N ILE A 314 -6.51 -2.83 24.26
CA ILE A 314 -6.46 -2.42 22.86
C ILE A 314 -7.22 -3.43 22.00
N LEU A 315 -7.09 -4.72 22.30
CA LEU A 315 -7.82 -5.78 21.60
C LEU A 315 -9.35 -5.62 21.75
N GLN A 316 -9.82 -5.25 22.95
CA GLN A 316 -11.23 -4.98 23.20
C GLN A 316 -11.72 -3.72 22.47
N GLN A 317 -10.90 -2.67 22.43
CA GLN A 317 -11.22 -1.45 21.66
C GLN A 317 -11.28 -1.73 20.15
N LEU A 318 -10.41 -2.59 19.62
CA LEU A 318 -10.43 -3.01 18.23
C LEU A 318 -11.76 -3.70 17.87
N GLU A 319 -12.22 -4.63 18.73
CA GLU A 319 -13.50 -5.34 18.54
C GLU A 319 -14.68 -4.35 18.52
N GLU A 320 -14.72 -3.40 19.47
CA GLU A 320 -15.83 -2.46 19.62
C GLU A 320 -15.87 -1.35 18.57
N VAL A 321 -14.70 -0.81 18.19
CA VAL A 321 -14.59 0.40 17.36
C VAL A 321 -14.39 0.09 15.89
N VAL A 322 -13.76 -1.05 15.57
CA VAL A 322 -13.41 -1.40 14.18
C VAL A 322 -14.22 -2.60 13.70
N VAL A 323 -14.20 -3.70 14.45
CA VAL A 323 -14.81 -4.97 13.98
C VAL A 323 -16.33 -4.88 13.96
N MET A 324 -16.94 -4.48 15.09
CA MET A 324 -18.41 -4.40 15.21
C MET A 324 -19.04 -3.37 14.27
N PRO A 325 -18.50 -2.14 14.09
CA PRO A 325 -19.10 -1.16 13.18
C PRO A 325 -18.96 -1.55 11.71
N ASN A 326 -17.84 -2.14 11.29
CA ASN A 326 -17.68 -2.65 9.93
C ASN A 326 -18.58 -3.86 9.66
N TYR A 327 -18.76 -4.75 10.63
CA TYR A 327 -19.74 -5.84 10.56
C TYR A 327 -21.17 -5.29 10.35
N HIS A 328 -21.60 -4.33 11.18
CA HIS A 328 -22.93 -3.72 11.05
C HIS A 328 -23.11 -2.95 9.73
N ARG A 329 -22.05 -2.34 9.20
CA ARG A 329 -22.06 -1.64 7.90
C ARG A 329 -22.21 -2.61 6.72
N LEU A 330 -21.57 -3.77 6.77
CA LEU A 330 -21.70 -4.81 5.75
C LEU A 330 -23.03 -5.56 5.84
N PHE A 331 -23.66 -5.57 7.02
CA PHE A 331 -24.93 -6.25 7.28
C PHE A 331 -25.96 -5.33 7.97
N PRO A 332 -26.53 -4.32 7.27
CA PRO A 332 -27.36 -3.26 7.85
C PRO A 332 -28.76 -3.69 8.30
N SER A 333 -29.19 -4.92 8.02
CA SER A 333 -30.49 -5.48 8.41
C SER A 333 -30.29 -6.51 9.52
N GLY A 334 -30.20 -6.07 10.78
CA GLY A 334 -29.86 -6.84 11.99
C GLY A 334 -30.75 -8.04 12.37
N ALA A 335 -31.26 -8.82 11.43
CA ALA A 335 -32.10 -9.98 11.64
C ALA A 335 -31.57 -11.23 10.91
N ARG A 336 -30.47 -11.80 11.41
CA ARG A 336 -30.19 -13.25 11.28
C ARG A 336 -29.75 -13.89 12.60
N LYS A 337 -30.26 -13.38 13.74
CA LYS A 337 -30.20 -14.10 15.02
C LYS A 337 -31.19 -15.28 15.12
N LEU A 338 -32.14 -15.43 14.19
CA LEU A 338 -33.21 -16.44 14.29
C LEU A 338 -33.06 -17.68 13.40
N PHE A 339 -32.22 -17.64 12.35
CA PHE A 339 -32.00 -18.80 11.46
C PHE A 339 -30.66 -19.52 11.68
N ASN A 340 -29.84 -19.04 12.61
CA ASN A 340 -28.47 -19.53 12.85
C ASN A 340 -28.36 -20.72 13.81
N ASN A 341 -29.47 -21.23 14.36
CA ASN A 341 -29.43 -22.42 15.24
C ASN A 341 -29.38 -23.76 14.49
N VAL A 342 -29.45 -23.77 13.15
CA VAL A 342 -29.56 -25.03 12.36
C VAL A 342 -28.46 -25.18 11.30
N PHE A 343 -27.90 -24.10 10.76
CA PHE A 343 -26.78 -24.18 9.80
C PHE A 343 -25.72 -23.11 10.09
N GLY A 344 -24.69 -23.53 10.84
CA GLY A 344 -23.31 -23.02 10.86
C GLY A 344 -23.06 -21.51 10.86
N SER A 345 -22.57 -20.99 11.99
CA SER A 345 -21.93 -19.67 12.17
C SER A 345 -20.70 -19.41 11.27
N SER A 346 -20.26 -20.38 10.45
CA SER A 346 -18.93 -20.39 9.85
C SER A 346 -18.64 -19.32 8.80
N TYR A 347 -19.67 -18.69 8.20
CA TYR A 347 -19.46 -17.73 7.11
C TYR A 347 -19.38 -16.27 7.57
N CYS A 348 -20.01 -15.91 8.69
CA CYS A 348 -19.99 -14.54 9.20
C CYS A 348 -18.69 -14.21 9.93
N ASP A 349 -18.20 -15.15 10.75
CA ASP A 349 -16.96 -14.98 11.52
C ASP A 349 -15.74 -14.96 10.60
N ALA A 350 -15.78 -15.71 9.49
CA ALA A 350 -14.75 -15.71 8.45
C ALA A 350 -14.71 -14.41 7.61
N ALA A 351 -15.81 -13.65 7.53
CA ALA A 351 -15.83 -12.35 6.87
C ALA A 351 -15.32 -11.24 7.81
N ALA A 352 -15.71 -11.28 9.09
CA ALA A 352 -15.15 -10.42 10.12
C ALA A 352 -13.63 -10.68 10.32
N LYS A 353 -13.18 -11.94 10.17
CA LYS A 353 -11.77 -12.38 10.13
C LYS A 353 -10.88 -11.52 9.21
N ARG A 354 -11.37 -11.16 8.01
CA ARG A 354 -10.61 -10.37 7.00
C ARG A 354 -10.57 -8.87 7.29
N LEU A 355 -11.39 -8.40 8.22
CA LEU A 355 -11.50 -6.98 8.60
C LEU A 355 -10.83 -6.69 9.94
N ALA A 356 -10.62 -7.71 10.78
CA ALA A 356 -10.16 -7.56 12.16
C ALA A 356 -8.66 -7.84 12.37
N CYS A 357 -8.04 -8.71 11.56
CA CYS A 357 -6.60 -8.98 11.64
C CYS A 357 -5.81 -8.10 10.64
N TRP A 358 -5.97 -6.79 10.78
CA TRP A 358 -5.01 -5.82 10.23
C TRP A 358 -3.73 -5.80 11.06
#